data_AF-A0A0B5I3R1-F1
#
_entry.id   AF-A0A0B5I3R1-F1
#
_cell.length_a   1.000
_cell.length_b   1.000
_cell.length_c   1.000
_cell.angle_alpha   90.00
_cell.angle_beta   90.00
_cell.angle_gamma   90.00
#
_symmetry.space_group_name_H-M   'P 1'
#
loop_
_entity.id
_entity.type
_entity.pdbx_description
1 polymer ?
#
loop_
_entity_poly.entity_id
_entity_poly.type
_entity_poly.pdbx_seq_one_letter_code
_entity_poly.pdbx_strand_id
1 'polypeptide(L)' 'MKYCPKCKSPDIVPALAGFLNSYKCKKCGYIGNLVIEVESDHK' A
#
# COMPACT_ATOMS: atom_id res chain seq x y z
N MET A 1 1.91 -8.72 -8.44
CA MET A 1 3.09 -8.51 -7.57
C MET A 1 3.11 -7.05 -7.10
N LYS A 2 3.20 -6.80 -5.79
CA LYS A 2 3.10 -5.44 -5.22
C LYS A 2 4.50 -4.78 -5.20
N TYR A 3 4.78 -3.90 -6.15
CA TYR A 3 6.04 -3.15 -6.23
C TYR A 3 5.82 -1.67 -5.92
N CYS A 4 6.84 -0.99 -5.40
CA CYS A 4 6.79 0.46 -5.25
C CYS A 4 6.72 1.16 -6.62
N PRO A 5 5.74 2.04 -6.89
CA PRO A 5 5.63 2.72 -8.19
C PRO A 5 6.78 3.71 -8.46
N LYS A 6 7.45 4.23 -7.42
CA LYS A 6 8.57 5.16 -7.57
C LYS A 6 9.89 4.49 -7.92
N CYS A 7 10.26 3.45 -7.19
CA CYS A 7 11.59 2.83 -7.31
C CYS A 7 11.55 1.39 -7.81
N LYS A 8 10.36 0.84 -8.09
CA LYS A 8 10.12 -0.55 -8.53
C LYS A 8 10.64 -1.62 -7.55
N SER A 9 11.01 -1.23 -6.34
CA SER A 9 11.48 -2.16 -5.32
C SER A 9 10.31 -3.02 -4.81
N PRO A 10 10.53 -4.34 -4.60
CA PRO A 10 9.59 -5.22 -3.91
C PRO A 10 9.58 -4.99 -2.39
N ASP A 11 10.49 -4.17 -1.86
CA ASP A 11 10.69 -3.97 -0.42
C ASP A 11 9.70 -2.91 0.11
N ILE A 12 8.44 -3.34 0.24
CA ILE A 12 7.33 -2.57 0.81
C ILE A 12 6.85 -3.21 2.12
N VAL A 13 6.48 -2.37 3.09
CA VAL A 13 5.94 -2.78 4.39
C VAL A 13 4.63 -2.07 4.69
N PRO A 14 3.70 -2.68 5.44
CA PRO A 14 2.50 -1.99 5.88
C PRO A 14 2.85 -0.79 6.78
N ALA A 15 2.22 0.36 6.54
CA ALA A 15 2.31 1.52 7.43
C ALA A 15 1.24 1.36 8.51
N LEU A 16 1.64 0.81 9.66
CA LEU A 16 0.77 0.57 10.82
C LEU A 16 0.53 1.89 11.57
N ALA A 17 -0.70 2.40 11.53
CA ALA A 17 -1.29 3.23 12.59
C ALA A 17 -2.80 3.45 12.34
N GLY A 18 -3.63 2.44 12.65
CA GLY A 18 -5.08 2.60 12.89
C GLY A 18 -6.00 2.94 11.69
N PHE A 19 -5.48 3.55 10.62
CA PHE A 19 -6.23 3.91 9.42
C PHE A 19 -5.82 3.03 8.24
N LEU A 20 -6.74 2.12 7.92
CA LEU A 20 -6.93 1.33 6.71
C LEU A 20 -5.79 1.40 5.66
N ASN A 21 -5.07 0.28 5.55
CA ASN A 21 -4.41 -0.18 4.34
C ASN A 21 -3.44 0.80 3.67
N SER A 22 -2.45 1.34 4.39
CA SER A 22 -1.32 2.02 3.75
C SER A 22 -0.06 1.14 3.75
N TYR A 23 0.80 1.34 2.75
CA TYR A 23 2.10 0.69 2.64
C TYR A 23 3.19 1.74 2.44
N LYS A 24 4.37 1.48 2.98
CA LYS A 24 5.58 2.28 2.85
C LYS A 24 6.68 1.47 2.17
N CYS A 25 7.34 2.05 1.18
CA CYS A 25 8.55 1.49 0.60
C CYS A 25 9.76 1.76 1.50
N LYS A 26 10.50 0.72 1.86
CA LYS A 26 11.73 0.84 2.67
C LYS A 26 12.90 1.48 1.91
N LYS A 27 12.90 1.39 0.57
CA LYS A 27 14.00 1.90 -0.27
C LYS A 27 13.92 3.39 -0.56
N CYS A 28 12.75 3.90 -0.95
CA CYS A 28 12.59 5.31 -1.33
C CYS A 28 11.66 6.10 -0.41
N GLY A 29 11.05 5.45 0.59
CA GLY A 29 10.14 6.10 1.52
C GLY A 29 8.75 6.40 0.97
N TYR A 30 8.42 6.00 -0.26
CA TYR A 30 7.09 6.20 -0.85
C TYR A 30 6.00 5.57 0.03
N ILE A 31 4.95 6.33 0.33
CA ILE A 31 3.77 5.85 1.06
C ILE A 31 2.60 5.86 0.10
N GLY A 32 1.92 4.73 -0.04
CA GLY A 32 0.71 4.59 -0.85
C GLY A 32 -0.39 3.92 -0.05
N ASN A 33 -1.63 4.12 -0.48
CA ASN A 33 -2.76 3.38 0.05
C ASN A 33 -2.96 2.12 -0.79
N LEU A 34 -2.97 0.96 -0.14
CA LEU A 34 -3.66 -0.23 -0.63
C LEU A 34 -5.15 0.08 -0.57
N VAL A 35 -5.67 0.75 -1.59
CA VAL A 35 -7.11 0.74 -1.84
C VAL A 35 -7.44 -0.71 -2.12
N ILE A 36 -7.90 -1.43 -1.10
CA ILE A 36 -8.71 -2.61 -1.36
C ILE A 36 -9.97 -1.99 -1.93
N GLU A 37 -10.15 -2.07 -3.24
CA GLU A 37 -11.47 -1.92 -3.84
C GLU A 37 -12.31 -3.01 -3.19
N VAL A 38 -12.88 -2.70 -2.02
CA VAL A 38 -14.08 -3.38 -1.59
C VAL A 38 -15.08 -2.95 -2.64
N GLU A 39 -15.26 -3.80 -3.66
CA GLU A 39 -16.52 -3.82 -4.40
C GLU A 39 -17.58 -3.74 -3.31
N SER A 40 -18.21 -2.58 -3.22
CA SER A 40 -19.29 -2.35 -2.29
C SER A 40 -20.43 -3.15 -2.88
N ASP A 41 -20.44 -4.47 -2.66
CA ASP A 41 -21.59 -5.32 -2.91
C ASP A 41 -22.60 -4.94 -1.84
N HIS A 42 -23.27 -3.82 -2.12
CA HIS A 42 -24.43 -3.36 -1.40
C HIS A 42 -25.56 -4.28 -1.86
N LYS A 43 -25.75 -5.39 -1.15
CA LYS A 43 -26.93 -6.24 -1.31
C LYS A 43 -27.57 -6.54 0.03
#